data_AF-A0A8H8JPT7-F1
#
_entry.id   AF-A0A8H8JPT7-F1
#
_cell.length_a   1.000
_cell.length_b   1.000
_cell.length_c   1.000
_cell.angle_alpha   90.00
_cell.angle_beta   90.00
_cell.angle_gamma   90.00
#
_symmetry.space_group_name_H-M   'P 1'
#
loop_
_entity.id
_entity.type
_entity.pdbx_description
1 polymer ?
#
loop_
_entity_poly.entity_id
_entity_poly.type
_entity_poly.pdbx_seq_one_letter_code
_entity_poly.pdbx_strand_id
1 'polypeptide(L)'
;MGALVSRRRKRYTTGPHTMLYSPESPSYFEVRRPERTANGNSQEDHKHNLSVRSLVETHCPSLVKDYKPTWWLPGGHIQTLFCVAGNFTAVDEVIYERTLLGLPDGGTLGLDFTPRKEDRVLPPETPILVVLHGLSGGSHESYVRSILSQVCAPTSTGGLGYRAVVVNFRGCAGVPLTSPQFYSAGHTDDIRTALSYIQKTYPLAKLTGLGFSLGANVLVRYLGEEGVNSRLDAGCALGCPWNLVDNSENLEGSFFYRNIYSRAMGGNLLKLLSRHLKTLAKLPPSKLTPHIPRVLALRSPTLREVDAHLTIIAGGTSPPFPFPTPDDYYEWARSDTHVDEIKVPFLALNAADDPIVRTLPVEAVVASKTVVLGVTPKGGHLGWFEGGSPWNRKQPPPRWVKKPVVEWVWATNEVLVKQPREVRDEWALDEESGFILEKDRRHIGFKVLDLDGIVVGTAGEAEGVLQGL
;
A
#
# COMPACT_ATOMS: atom_id res chain seq x y z
N MET A 1 39.73 -4.95 -10.57
CA MET A 1 39.14 -4.32 -11.78
C MET A 1 37.67 -4.67 -11.81
N GLY A 2 36.83 -3.83 -11.20
CA GLY A 2 35.38 -4.03 -11.17
C GLY A 2 34.75 -3.42 -12.41
N ALA A 3 34.08 -4.23 -13.21
CA ALA A 3 33.32 -3.75 -14.35
C ALA A 3 32.12 -2.91 -13.85
N LEU A 4 32.25 -1.59 -13.93
CA LEU A 4 31.09 -0.68 -13.97
C LEU A 4 30.36 -0.98 -15.28
N VAL A 5 29.51 -2.01 -15.26
CA VAL A 5 28.50 -2.20 -16.30
C VAL A 5 27.58 -1.00 -16.18
N SER A 6 27.76 -0.05 -17.08
CA SER A 6 26.77 0.97 -17.41
C SER A 6 25.47 0.25 -17.78
N ARG A 7 24.61 0.00 -16.78
CA ARG A 7 23.24 -0.48 -17.00
C ARG A 7 22.54 0.63 -17.77
N ARG A 8 22.51 0.54 -19.10
CA ARG A 8 21.65 1.38 -19.96
C ARG A 8 20.24 1.34 -19.34
N ARG A 9 19.62 2.51 -19.14
CA ARG A 9 18.23 2.60 -18.64
C ARG A 9 17.35 1.69 -19.49
N LYS A 10 16.77 0.64 -18.89
CA LYS A 10 15.72 -0.16 -19.54
C LYS A 10 14.57 0.80 -19.86
N ARG A 11 14.18 0.89 -21.14
CA ARG A 11 12.97 1.61 -21.53
C ARG A 11 11.80 0.66 -21.35
N TYR A 12 10.98 0.90 -20.34
CA TYR A 12 9.78 0.10 -20.07
C TYR A 12 8.57 0.50 -20.92
N THR A 13 8.70 1.57 -21.70
CA THR A 13 7.67 2.07 -22.61
C THR A 13 8.27 2.42 -23.96
N THR A 14 7.50 2.19 -25.03
CA THR A 14 7.90 2.43 -26.43
C THR A 14 7.08 3.52 -27.10
N GLY A 15 6.05 4.07 -26.43
CA GLY A 15 5.14 5.08 -26.97
C GLY A 15 4.38 5.85 -25.88
N PRO A 16 3.35 6.64 -26.26
CA PRO A 16 2.58 7.49 -25.34
C PRO A 16 1.49 6.73 -24.56
N HIS A 17 1.36 5.41 -24.75
CA HIS A 17 0.32 4.58 -24.18
C HIS A 17 0.82 3.77 -22.98
N THR A 18 -0.09 3.38 -22.10
CA THR A 18 0.19 2.42 -21.01
C THR A 18 0.58 1.07 -21.60
N MET A 19 1.73 0.55 -21.19
CA MET A 19 2.16 -0.82 -21.54
C MET A 19 1.63 -1.80 -20.50
N LEU A 20 0.95 -2.87 -20.94
CA LEU A 20 0.51 -3.95 -20.06
C LEU A 20 1.44 -5.16 -20.21
N TYR A 21 2.18 -5.47 -19.15
CA TYR A 21 2.92 -6.72 -19.01
C TYR A 21 2.05 -7.71 -18.24
N SER A 22 1.97 -8.94 -18.72
CA SER A 22 1.08 -9.97 -18.19
C SER A 22 1.73 -11.35 -18.30
N PRO A 23 1.21 -12.37 -17.60
CA PRO A 23 1.67 -13.74 -17.70
C PRO A 23 1.66 -14.26 -19.13
N GLU A 24 2.69 -15.00 -19.51
CA GLU A 24 2.66 -15.82 -20.74
C GLU A 24 1.72 -17.02 -20.60
N SER A 25 1.58 -17.56 -19.38
CA SER A 25 0.69 -18.68 -19.06
C SER A 25 -0.18 -18.36 -17.84
N PRO A 26 -1.26 -17.56 -18.01
CA PRO A 26 -2.06 -17.08 -16.90
C PRO A 26 -2.90 -18.17 -16.25
N SER A 27 -3.13 -18.02 -14.94
CA SER A 27 -4.26 -18.67 -14.26
C SER A 27 -5.58 -18.01 -14.69
N TYR A 28 -6.64 -18.79 -14.62
CA TYR A 28 -7.99 -18.33 -14.93
C TYR A 28 -8.85 -18.29 -13.68
N PHE A 29 -9.68 -17.26 -13.59
CA PHE A 29 -10.55 -17.00 -12.45
C PHE A 29 -12.00 -17.04 -12.91
N GLU A 30 -12.84 -17.67 -12.09
CA GLU A 30 -14.27 -17.74 -12.33
C GLU A 30 -14.91 -16.36 -12.13
N VAL A 31 -15.69 -15.92 -13.12
CA VAL A 31 -16.38 -14.63 -13.15
C VAL A 31 -17.86 -14.79 -13.41
N ARG A 32 -18.65 -13.87 -12.85
CA ARG A 32 -20.08 -13.70 -13.14
C ARG A 32 -20.23 -12.83 -14.39
N ARG A 33 -21.26 -13.09 -15.19
CA ARG A 33 -21.66 -12.15 -16.24
C ARG A 33 -22.42 -10.99 -15.58
N PRO A 34 -22.16 -9.72 -15.94
CA PRO A 34 -23.01 -8.62 -15.49
C PRO A 34 -24.43 -8.84 -16.01
N GLU A 35 -25.44 -8.73 -15.15
CA GLU A 35 -26.85 -8.81 -15.55
C GLU A 35 -27.15 -7.77 -16.65
N ARG A 36 -27.71 -8.24 -17.76
CA ARG A 36 -28.31 -7.39 -18.79
C ARG A 36 -29.83 -7.47 -18.61
N THR A 37 -30.41 -6.68 -17.72
CA THR A 37 -31.88 -6.65 -17.60
C THR A 37 -32.49 -5.58 -18.47
N ALA A 38 -33.01 -6.01 -19.62
CA ALA A 38 -34.22 -5.46 -20.21
C ALA A 38 -35.05 -6.65 -20.71
N ASN A 39 -35.46 -7.52 -19.78
CA ASN A 39 -36.64 -8.41 -19.82
C ASN A 39 -36.51 -9.46 -18.71
N GLY A 40 -37.47 -9.46 -17.78
CA GLY A 40 -37.45 -10.23 -16.54
C GLY A 40 -37.70 -11.73 -16.71
N ASN A 41 -36.73 -12.45 -17.24
CA ASN A 41 -36.63 -13.90 -17.04
C ASN A 41 -35.35 -14.21 -16.27
N SER A 42 -35.51 -14.84 -15.11
CA SER A 42 -34.42 -15.43 -14.33
C SER A 42 -33.73 -16.52 -15.16
N GLN A 43 -32.59 -16.20 -15.75
CA GLN A 43 -31.67 -17.16 -16.36
C GLN A 43 -30.47 -17.35 -15.44
N GLU A 44 -30.09 -18.61 -15.24
CA GLU A 44 -28.98 -19.06 -14.41
C GLU A 44 -27.69 -18.26 -14.65
N ASP A 45 -27.01 -17.88 -13.56
CA ASP A 45 -25.68 -17.27 -13.56
C ASP A 45 -24.67 -18.17 -14.30
N HIS A 46 -24.53 -18.01 -15.62
CA HIS A 46 -23.52 -18.72 -16.40
C HIS A 46 -22.12 -18.20 -16.05
N LYS A 47 -21.47 -18.90 -15.12
CA LYS A 47 -20.06 -18.74 -14.75
C LYS A 47 -19.15 -19.05 -15.93
N HIS A 48 -18.13 -18.21 -16.15
CA HIS A 48 -17.06 -18.47 -17.12
C HIS A 48 -15.72 -18.02 -16.56
N ASN A 49 -14.62 -18.35 -17.23
CA ASN A 49 -13.28 -18.15 -16.73
C ASN A 49 -12.55 -17.06 -17.52
N LEU A 50 -11.94 -16.10 -16.81
CA LEU A 50 -11.11 -15.04 -17.40
C LEU A 50 -9.69 -15.06 -16.83
N SER A 51 -8.71 -14.76 -17.67
CA SER A 51 -7.36 -14.44 -17.19
C SER A 51 -7.35 -13.08 -16.50
N VAL A 52 -6.34 -12.82 -15.65
CA VAL A 52 -6.16 -11.49 -15.03
C VAL A 52 -6.04 -10.38 -16.08
N ARG A 53 -5.37 -10.64 -17.20
CA ARG A 53 -5.23 -9.67 -18.30
C ARG A 53 -6.58 -9.35 -18.92
N SER A 54 -7.37 -10.37 -19.22
CA SER A 54 -8.71 -10.20 -19.79
C SER A 54 -9.64 -9.45 -18.84
N LEU A 55 -9.52 -9.68 -17.52
CA LEU A 55 -10.25 -8.93 -16.50
C LEU A 55 -9.90 -7.43 -16.55
N VAL A 56 -8.60 -7.10 -16.63
CA VAL A 56 -8.12 -5.72 -16.75
C VAL A 56 -8.61 -5.08 -18.06
N GLU A 57 -8.42 -5.73 -19.20
CA GLU A 57 -8.80 -5.17 -20.51
C GLU A 57 -10.33 -4.96 -20.63
N THR A 58 -11.13 -5.84 -20.03
CA THR A 58 -12.59 -5.77 -20.11
C THR A 58 -13.19 -4.78 -19.10
N HIS A 59 -12.66 -4.72 -17.89
CA HIS A 59 -13.29 -4.00 -16.77
C HIS A 59 -12.51 -2.80 -16.26
N CYS A 60 -11.29 -2.55 -16.75
CA CYS A 60 -10.49 -1.35 -16.44
C CYS A 60 -10.24 -0.51 -17.70
N PRO A 61 -11.29 -0.04 -18.40
CA PRO A 61 -11.15 0.68 -19.66
C PRO A 61 -10.33 1.97 -19.53
N SER A 62 -10.26 2.58 -18.35
CA SER A 62 -9.44 3.78 -18.15
C SER A 62 -7.95 3.50 -18.19
N LEU A 63 -7.51 2.26 -17.91
CA LEU A 63 -6.10 1.88 -17.95
C LEU A 63 -5.56 1.73 -19.38
N VAL A 64 -6.41 1.24 -20.29
CA VAL A 64 -6.10 1.04 -21.72
C VAL A 64 -6.28 2.31 -22.54
N LYS A 65 -6.96 3.33 -22.00
CA LYS A 65 -7.10 4.66 -22.61
C LYS A 65 -5.88 5.53 -22.31
N ASP A 66 -5.68 6.54 -23.15
CA ASP A 66 -4.55 7.46 -23.02
C ASP A 66 -4.65 8.34 -21.77
N TYR A 67 -3.69 8.15 -20.86
CA TYR A 67 -3.40 9.08 -19.78
C TYR A 67 -2.69 10.32 -20.33
N LYS A 68 -3.28 11.50 -20.12
CA LYS A 68 -2.68 12.80 -20.47
C LYS A 68 -2.30 13.56 -19.19
N PRO A 69 -0.99 13.73 -18.90
CA PRO A 69 -0.56 14.41 -17.69
C PRO A 69 -0.95 15.89 -17.71
N THR A 70 -1.15 16.46 -16.53
CA THR A 70 -1.31 17.90 -16.33
C THR A 70 -0.16 18.67 -17.00
N TRP A 71 -0.48 19.55 -17.94
CA TRP A 71 0.50 20.20 -18.82
C TRP A 71 1.50 21.11 -18.08
N TRP A 72 1.10 21.68 -16.94
CA TRP A 72 1.93 22.53 -16.08
C TRP A 72 2.65 21.75 -14.96
N LEU A 73 2.52 20.42 -14.93
CA LEU A 73 3.32 19.51 -14.11
C LEU A 73 4.17 18.58 -15.01
N PRO A 74 5.09 19.11 -15.84
CA PRO A 74 5.82 18.30 -16.79
C PRO A 74 6.85 17.40 -16.09
N GLY A 75 6.81 16.11 -16.42
CA GLY A 75 7.80 15.12 -15.99
C GLY A 75 7.59 14.61 -14.56
N GLY A 76 8.11 13.40 -14.31
CA GLY A 76 7.85 12.68 -13.07
C GLY A 76 8.35 13.39 -11.81
N HIS A 77 9.46 14.12 -11.88
CA HIS A 77 9.98 14.90 -10.74
C HIS A 77 8.98 15.93 -10.21
N ILE A 78 8.36 16.70 -11.11
CA ILE A 78 7.41 17.77 -10.73
C ILE A 78 6.10 17.15 -10.24
N GLN A 79 5.63 16.07 -10.88
CA GLN A 79 4.46 15.33 -10.40
C GLN A 79 4.68 14.74 -9.00
N THR A 80 5.83 14.12 -8.74
CA THR A 80 6.18 13.59 -7.41
C THR A 80 6.24 14.69 -6.36
N LEU A 81 6.90 15.81 -6.67
CA LEU A 81 6.98 16.92 -5.72
C LEU A 81 5.59 17.51 -5.45
N PHE A 82 4.76 17.68 -6.48
CA PHE A 82 3.40 18.19 -6.31
C PHE A 82 2.49 17.21 -5.55
N CYS A 83 2.73 15.90 -5.67
CA CYS A 83 2.01 14.89 -4.89
C CYS A 83 2.14 15.12 -3.38
N VAL A 84 3.30 15.60 -2.92
CA VAL A 84 3.54 15.81 -1.49
C VAL A 84 3.39 17.25 -1.04
N ALA A 85 3.88 18.21 -1.84
CA ALA A 85 3.86 19.62 -1.47
C ALA A 85 2.55 20.33 -1.89
N GLY A 86 1.71 19.69 -2.71
CA GLY A 86 0.44 20.24 -3.14
C GLY A 86 -0.56 20.34 -1.98
N ASN A 87 -1.42 21.36 -2.03
CA ASN A 87 -2.49 21.49 -1.05
C ASN A 87 -3.75 20.72 -1.52
N PHE A 88 -4.08 19.66 -0.79
CA PHE A 88 -5.24 18.80 -1.04
C PHE A 88 -6.23 18.79 0.12
N THR A 89 -6.22 19.80 1.01
CA THR A 89 -7.11 19.84 2.19
C THR A 89 -8.56 20.16 1.83
N ALA A 90 -8.78 20.86 0.71
CA ALA A 90 -10.11 21.27 0.24
C ALA A 90 -10.83 20.23 -0.65
N VAL A 91 -10.21 19.07 -0.89
CA VAL A 91 -10.73 18.02 -1.77
C VAL A 91 -10.60 16.65 -1.14
N ASP A 92 -11.42 15.70 -1.59
CA ASP A 92 -11.37 14.29 -1.17
C ASP A 92 -11.36 14.15 0.36
N GLU A 93 -12.23 14.88 1.05
CA GLU A 93 -12.36 14.72 2.50
C GLU A 93 -12.90 13.32 2.83
N VAL A 94 -12.22 12.65 3.75
CA VAL A 94 -12.60 11.34 4.26
C VAL A 94 -12.51 11.39 5.78
N ILE A 95 -13.59 10.97 6.43
CA ILE A 95 -13.68 10.87 7.89
C ILE A 95 -13.57 9.40 8.25
N TYR A 96 -12.75 9.11 9.26
CA TYR A 96 -12.46 7.76 9.72
C TYR A 96 -12.85 7.55 11.19
N GLU A 97 -13.21 6.32 11.50
CA GLU A 97 -13.33 5.77 12.85
C GLU A 97 -12.10 4.89 13.10
N ARG A 98 -11.25 5.29 14.04
CA ARG A 98 -10.03 4.56 14.37
C ARG A 98 -10.29 3.48 15.40
N THR A 99 -9.84 2.26 15.11
CA THR A 99 -9.67 1.18 16.07
C THR A 99 -8.17 0.94 16.30
N LEU A 100 -7.75 0.87 17.57
CA LEU A 100 -6.38 0.49 17.93
C LEU A 100 -6.31 -1.00 18.29
N LEU A 101 -5.32 -1.69 17.72
CA LEU A 101 -5.01 -3.08 18.04
C LEU A 101 -3.70 -3.13 18.81
N GLY A 102 -3.72 -3.74 20.00
CA GLY A 102 -2.54 -4.23 20.69
C GLY A 102 -2.04 -5.50 20.01
N LEU A 103 -0.72 -5.63 19.93
CA LEU A 103 -0.02 -6.72 19.26
C LEU A 103 0.74 -7.58 20.28
N PRO A 104 0.97 -8.89 20.03
CA PRO A 104 1.63 -9.78 20.98
C PRO A 104 3.03 -9.35 21.41
N ASP A 105 3.72 -8.56 20.59
CA ASP A 105 5.04 -7.99 20.92
C ASP A 105 4.95 -6.69 21.76
N GLY A 106 3.75 -6.33 22.21
CA GLY A 106 3.46 -5.08 22.92
C GLY A 106 3.27 -3.87 22.00
N GLY A 107 3.33 -4.06 20.68
CA GLY A 107 3.14 -2.99 19.70
C GLY A 107 1.68 -2.53 19.61
N THR A 108 1.47 -1.41 18.92
CA THR A 108 0.13 -0.90 18.60
C THR A 108 0.02 -0.66 17.09
N LEU A 109 -1.07 -1.14 16.49
CA LEU A 109 -1.44 -0.91 15.11
C LEU A 109 -2.76 -0.11 15.06
N GLY A 110 -2.88 0.84 14.14
CA GLY A 110 -4.12 1.61 13.98
C GLY A 110 -4.87 1.24 12.71
N LEU A 111 -6.19 1.05 12.80
CA LEU A 111 -7.07 0.79 11.67
C LEU A 111 -8.09 1.93 11.54
N ASP A 112 -8.00 2.69 10.46
CA ASP A 112 -8.92 3.81 10.19
C ASP A 112 -10.01 3.36 9.22
N PHE A 113 -11.19 3.08 9.73
CA PHE A 113 -12.35 2.62 8.96
C PHE A 113 -13.17 3.77 8.38
N THR A 114 -13.63 3.62 7.14
CA THR A 114 -14.57 4.54 6.49
C THR A 114 -15.54 3.80 5.56
N PRO A 115 -16.81 4.23 5.40
CA PRO A 115 -17.46 5.26 6.22
C PRO A 115 -17.56 4.81 7.69
N ARG A 116 -17.73 5.78 8.60
CA ARG A 116 -17.97 5.47 10.01
C ARG A 116 -19.29 4.73 10.16
N LYS A 117 -19.40 3.85 11.17
CA LYS A 117 -20.65 3.10 11.40
C LYS A 117 -21.84 4.02 11.67
N GLU A 118 -21.58 5.15 12.33
CA GLU A 118 -22.56 6.21 12.63
C GLU A 118 -23.05 6.94 11.36
N ASP A 119 -22.17 7.13 10.38
CA ASP A 119 -22.51 7.85 9.15
C ASP A 119 -23.32 6.96 8.19
N ARG A 120 -22.99 5.67 8.13
CA ARG A 120 -23.65 4.72 7.22
C ARG A 120 -23.56 3.27 7.69
N VAL A 121 -24.71 2.69 8.01
CA VAL A 121 -24.85 1.24 8.22
C VAL A 121 -24.83 0.54 6.86
N LEU A 122 -23.84 -0.31 6.66
CA LEU A 122 -23.63 -1.06 5.42
C LEU A 122 -23.95 -2.56 5.64
N PRO A 123 -24.44 -3.29 4.63
CA PRO A 123 -24.65 -4.73 4.71
C PRO A 123 -23.39 -5.52 5.13
N PRO A 124 -23.50 -6.63 5.88
CA PRO A 124 -22.35 -7.42 6.34
C PRO A 124 -21.40 -7.88 5.23
N GLU A 125 -21.92 -8.17 4.05
CA GLU A 125 -21.22 -8.65 2.85
C GLU A 125 -20.54 -7.54 2.04
N THR A 126 -20.78 -6.27 2.38
CA THR A 126 -20.22 -5.13 1.63
C THR A 126 -18.69 -5.24 1.57
N PRO A 127 -18.08 -5.20 0.38
CA PRO A 127 -16.64 -5.29 0.20
C PRO A 127 -15.84 -4.30 1.03
N ILE A 128 -14.61 -4.70 1.40
CA ILE A 128 -13.66 -3.87 2.14
C ILE A 128 -12.37 -3.72 1.32
N LEU A 129 -12.02 -2.47 1.02
CA LEU A 129 -10.70 -2.11 0.50
C LEU A 129 -9.72 -1.92 1.66
N VAL A 130 -8.71 -2.78 1.77
CA VAL A 130 -7.68 -2.74 2.82
C VAL A 130 -6.46 -2.01 2.27
N VAL A 131 -6.13 -0.85 2.83
CA VAL A 131 -5.11 0.06 2.30
C VAL A 131 -3.83 0.06 3.14
N LEU A 132 -2.67 -0.09 2.48
CA LEU A 132 -1.34 0.14 3.05
C LEU A 132 -0.70 1.41 2.47
N HIS A 133 -0.36 2.37 3.33
CA HIS A 133 0.22 3.66 2.93
C HIS A 133 1.73 3.61 2.67
N GLY A 134 2.30 4.69 2.11
CA GLY A 134 3.74 4.83 1.84
C GLY A 134 4.59 5.16 3.09
N LEU A 135 5.86 5.50 2.90
CA LEU A 135 6.80 5.73 4.01
C LEU A 135 6.32 6.90 4.88
N SER A 136 6.18 6.66 6.19
CA SER A 136 5.83 7.66 7.22
C SER A 136 4.47 8.35 7.04
N GLY A 137 3.63 7.86 6.12
CA GLY A 137 2.32 8.44 5.81
C GLY A 137 1.19 7.93 6.70
N GLY A 138 -0.02 7.82 6.13
CA GLY A 138 -1.21 7.35 6.82
C GLY A 138 -2.50 7.55 6.05
N SER A 139 -3.63 7.44 6.75
CA SER A 139 -4.98 7.71 6.23
C SER A 139 -5.23 9.14 5.75
N HIS A 140 -4.41 10.10 6.18
CA HIS A 140 -4.48 11.51 5.79
C HIS A 140 -3.92 11.80 4.39
N GLU A 141 -3.16 10.86 3.83
CA GLU A 141 -2.45 11.05 2.57
C GLU A 141 -3.40 11.33 1.40
N SER A 142 -3.08 12.37 0.61
CA SER A 142 -3.97 12.82 -0.47
C SER A 142 -4.20 11.75 -1.53
N TYR A 143 -3.20 10.94 -1.84
CA TYR A 143 -3.32 9.84 -2.79
C TYR A 143 -4.23 8.72 -2.25
N VAL A 144 -4.19 8.43 -0.94
CA VAL A 144 -5.11 7.46 -0.29
C VAL A 144 -6.53 7.99 -0.36
N ARG A 145 -6.75 9.21 0.14
CA ARG A 145 -8.06 9.86 0.17
C ARG A 145 -8.70 9.98 -1.21
N SER A 146 -7.89 10.25 -2.25
CA SER A 146 -8.40 10.35 -3.61
C SER A 146 -9.08 9.06 -4.10
N ILE A 147 -8.59 7.88 -3.70
CA ILE A 147 -9.24 6.61 -4.03
C ILE A 147 -10.45 6.38 -3.13
N LEU A 148 -10.28 6.56 -1.82
CA LEU A 148 -11.32 6.25 -0.85
C LEU A 148 -12.55 7.14 -0.99
N SER A 149 -12.40 8.40 -1.37
CA SER A 149 -13.52 9.32 -1.60
C SER A 149 -14.50 8.79 -2.65
N GLN A 150 -14.01 8.06 -3.66
CA GLN A 150 -14.86 7.45 -4.70
C GLN A 150 -15.28 6.02 -4.36
N VAL A 151 -14.39 5.20 -3.78
CA VAL A 151 -14.73 3.82 -3.38
C VAL A 151 -15.83 3.80 -2.31
N CYS A 152 -15.74 4.70 -1.34
CA CYS A 152 -16.68 4.75 -0.22
C CYS A 152 -17.89 5.65 -0.47
N ALA A 153 -17.89 6.53 -1.47
CA ALA A 153 -19.07 7.31 -1.81
C ALA A 153 -20.28 6.41 -2.15
N PRO A 154 -21.52 6.82 -1.80
CA PRO A 154 -22.72 6.07 -2.17
C PRO A 154 -22.82 5.80 -3.67
N THR A 155 -23.44 4.69 -4.05
CA THR A 155 -23.75 4.38 -5.45
C THR A 155 -24.67 5.42 -6.08
N SER A 156 -25.56 6.04 -5.29
CA SER A 156 -26.43 7.14 -5.73
C SER A 156 -25.67 8.41 -6.13
N THR A 157 -24.41 8.56 -5.71
CA THR A 157 -23.54 9.67 -6.10
C THR A 157 -22.40 9.22 -7.02
N GLY A 158 -22.48 8.01 -7.59
CA GLY A 158 -21.48 7.46 -8.51
C GLY A 158 -20.24 6.85 -7.85
N GLY A 159 -20.27 6.59 -6.54
CA GLY A 159 -19.25 5.78 -5.86
C GLY A 159 -19.56 4.29 -5.87
N LEU A 160 -18.72 3.47 -5.23
CA LEU A 160 -18.96 2.02 -5.12
C LEU A 160 -19.82 1.62 -3.90
N GLY A 161 -19.97 2.51 -2.92
CA GLY A 161 -20.69 2.23 -1.68
C GLY A 161 -19.94 1.29 -0.71
N TYR A 162 -18.65 1.02 -0.97
CA TYR A 162 -17.88 0.04 -0.21
C TYR A 162 -17.36 0.58 1.12
N ARG A 163 -16.84 -0.33 1.95
CA ARG A 163 -16.01 -0.01 3.10
C ARG A 163 -14.55 0.11 2.67
N ALA A 164 -13.78 0.89 3.40
CA ALA A 164 -12.34 0.87 3.34
C ALA A 164 -11.76 0.95 4.75
N VAL A 165 -10.54 0.43 4.88
CA VAL A 165 -9.75 0.52 6.11
C VAL A 165 -8.32 0.84 5.73
N VAL A 166 -7.75 1.89 6.33
CA VAL A 166 -6.33 2.18 6.21
C VAL A 166 -5.60 1.57 7.38
N VAL A 167 -4.68 0.66 7.10
CA VAL A 167 -3.77 0.10 8.10
C VAL A 167 -2.65 1.11 8.31
N ASN A 168 -2.73 1.87 9.41
CA ASN A 168 -1.69 2.80 9.80
C ASN A 168 -0.57 2.03 10.51
N PHE A 169 0.61 2.06 9.91
CA PHE A 169 1.79 1.40 10.47
C PHE A 169 2.15 1.94 11.85
N ARG A 170 2.91 1.15 12.60
CA ARG A 170 3.35 1.49 13.96
C ARG A 170 4.03 2.87 14.00
N GLY A 171 3.56 3.74 14.87
CA GLY A 171 4.06 5.11 15.02
C GLY A 171 3.54 6.12 13.98
N CYS A 172 2.85 5.69 12.93
CA CYS A 172 2.36 6.57 11.86
C CYS A 172 0.95 7.13 12.16
N ALA A 173 0.63 8.28 11.56
CA ALA A 173 -0.71 8.89 11.62
C ALA A 173 -1.31 9.02 13.03
N GLY A 174 -0.50 9.36 14.05
CA GLY A 174 -0.93 9.44 15.44
C GLY A 174 -1.08 8.10 16.18
N VAL A 175 -0.77 6.96 15.56
CA VAL A 175 -0.68 5.66 16.25
C VAL A 175 0.51 5.68 17.20
N PRO A 176 0.36 5.32 18.48
CA PRO A 176 1.47 5.33 19.42
C PRO A 176 2.46 4.19 19.13
N LEU A 177 3.75 4.45 19.32
CA LEU A 177 4.78 3.42 19.26
C LEU A 177 5.02 2.82 20.65
N THR A 178 4.32 1.73 20.97
CA THR A 178 4.30 1.10 22.31
C THR A 178 5.23 -0.09 22.48
N SER A 179 5.95 -0.49 21.42
CA SER A 179 7.03 -1.48 21.48
C SER A 179 8.29 -0.89 20.83
N PRO A 180 9.48 -1.49 21.06
CA PRO A 180 10.71 -1.04 20.40
C PRO A 180 10.77 -1.45 18.93
N GLN A 181 9.64 -1.80 18.30
CA GLN A 181 9.54 -2.25 16.91
C GLN A 181 8.76 -1.23 16.08
N PHE A 182 9.39 -0.77 15.01
CA PHE A 182 8.80 0.02 13.94
C PHE A 182 8.23 -0.90 12.86
N TYR A 183 7.76 -0.29 11.77
CA TYR A 183 7.47 -0.98 10.52
C TYR A 183 8.68 -0.89 9.57
N SER A 184 8.69 -1.72 8.54
CA SER A 184 9.65 -1.64 7.44
C SER A 184 9.05 -2.19 6.16
N ALA A 185 9.74 -2.00 5.03
CA ALA A 185 9.27 -2.48 3.74
C ALA A 185 9.07 -4.02 3.63
N GLY A 186 9.71 -4.80 4.51
CA GLY A 186 9.56 -6.26 4.55
C GLY A 186 8.68 -6.77 5.70
N HIS A 187 8.15 -5.89 6.56
CA HIS A 187 7.41 -6.30 7.75
C HIS A 187 5.94 -6.60 7.45
N THR A 188 5.59 -7.90 7.33
CA THR A 188 4.27 -8.37 6.90
C THR A 188 3.36 -8.84 8.06
N ASP A 189 3.84 -8.92 9.29
CA ASP A 189 3.04 -9.39 10.43
C ASP A 189 1.92 -8.41 10.80
N ASP A 190 2.15 -7.11 10.59
CA ASP A 190 1.15 -6.08 10.87
C ASP A 190 -0.06 -6.21 9.94
N ILE A 191 0.15 -6.44 8.63
CA ILE A 191 -0.96 -6.70 7.69
C ILE A 191 -1.63 -8.05 7.96
N ARG A 192 -0.89 -9.10 8.32
CA ARG A 192 -1.48 -10.38 8.75
C ARG A 192 -2.45 -10.16 9.92
N THR A 193 -1.99 -9.42 10.92
CA THR A 193 -2.78 -9.12 12.12
C THR A 193 -4.01 -8.27 11.79
N ALA A 194 -3.85 -7.22 10.98
CA ALA A 194 -4.96 -6.38 10.53
C ALA A 194 -6.01 -7.21 9.80
N LEU A 195 -5.60 -8.07 8.86
CA LEU A 195 -6.52 -8.91 8.09
C LEU A 195 -7.22 -9.96 8.97
N SER A 196 -6.52 -10.51 9.97
CA SER A 196 -7.13 -11.41 10.95
C SER A 196 -8.23 -10.72 11.76
N TYR A 197 -8.00 -9.48 12.20
CA TYR A 197 -9.05 -8.67 12.84
C TYR A 197 -10.22 -8.39 11.89
N ILE A 198 -9.92 -7.87 10.69
CA ILE A 198 -10.94 -7.48 9.69
C ILE A 198 -11.82 -8.69 9.30
N GLN A 199 -11.21 -9.84 9.02
CA GLN A 199 -11.94 -11.05 8.64
C GLN A 199 -12.81 -11.58 9.79
N LYS A 200 -12.33 -11.51 11.05
CA LYS A 200 -13.14 -11.89 12.22
C LYS A 200 -14.34 -10.94 12.40
N THR A 201 -14.14 -9.64 12.18
CA THR A 201 -15.19 -8.62 12.34
C THR A 201 -16.19 -8.62 11.18
N TYR A 202 -15.73 -8.90 9.95
CA TYR A 202 -16.52 -8.89 8.72
C TYR A 202 -16.35 -10.18 7.91
N PRO A 203 -16.81 -11.34 8.42
CA PRO A 203 -16.53 -12.65 7.83
C PRO A 203 -17.13 -12.84 6.43
N LEU A 204 -18.20 -12.11 6.11
CA LEU A 204 -18.89 -12.20 4.83
C LEU A 204 -18.29 -11.28 3.76
N ALA A 205 -17.52 -10.26 4.14
CA ALA A 205 -16.96 -9.30 3.20
C ALA A 205 -15.90 -9.95 2.30
N LYS A 206 -15.83 -9.51 1.04
CA LYS A 206 -14.63 -9.68 0.21
C LYS A 206 -13.59 -8.65 0.60
N LEU A 207 -12.32 -9.04 0.63
CA LEU A 207 -11.21 -8.17 0.99
C LEU A 207 -10.32 -7.94 -0.22
N THR A 208 -10.16 -6.69 -0.66
CA THR A 208 -9.21 -6.32 -1.72
C THR A 208 -8.10 -5.48 -1.12
N GLY A 209 -6.83 -5.84 -1.35
CA GLY A 209 -5.68 -5.07 -0.88
C GLY A 209 -5.33 -3.93 -1.83
N LEU A 210 -4.93 -2.78 -1.31
CA LEU A 210 -4.36 -1.67 -2.08
C LEU A 210 -3.13 -1.13 -1.36
N GLY A 211 -1.96 -1.18 -2.00
CA GLY A 211 -0.73 -0.67 -1.43
C GLY A 211 -0.16 0.49 -2.26
N PHE A 212 0.42 1.48 -1.57
CA PHE A 212 1.12 2.62 -2.17
C PHE A 212 2.59 2.61 -1.78
N SER A 213 3.50 2.77 -2.75
CA SER A 213 4.95 2.84 -2.52
C SER A 213 5.44 1.73 -1.57
N LEU A 214 6.01 2.05 -0.41
CA LEU A 214 6.44 1.08 0.61
C LEU A 214 5.31 0.11 1.00
N GLY A 215 4.08 0.61 1.19
CA GLY A 215 2.91 -0.23 1.47
C GLY A 215 2.57 -1.17 0.31
N ALA A 216 2.88 -0.80 -0.93
CA ALA A 216 2.76 -1.70 -2.08
C ALA A 216 3.78 -2.84 -2.01
N ASN A 217 5.03 -2.56 -1.60
CA ASN A 217 6.04 -3.60 -1.38
C ASN A 217 5.62 -4.59 -0.29
N VAL A 218 5.11 -4.07 0.85
CA VAL A 218 4.58 -4.89 1.95
C VAL A 218 3.42 -5.76 1.47
N LEU A 219 2.49 -5.20 0.67
CA LEU A 219 1.36 -5.95 0.12
C LEU A 219 1.79 -7.09 -0.81
N VAL A 220 2.68 -6.81 -1.77
CA VAL A 220 3.20 -7.82 -2.71
C VAL A 220 3.88 -8.95 -1.93
N ARG A 221 4.71 -8.59 -0.95
CA ARG A 221 5.39 -9.58 -0.10
C ARG A 221 4.41 -10.43 0.69
N TYR A 222 3.42 -9.80 1.34
CA TYR A 222 2.36 -10.52 2.06
C TYR A 222 1.63 -11.51 1.15
N LEU A 223 1.25 -11.09 -0.06
CA LEU A 223 0.53 -11.95 -1.00
C LEU A 223 1.39 -13.13 -1.47
N GLY A 224 2.69 -12.93 -1.72
CA GLY A 224 3.59 -14.01 -2.09
C GLY A 224 3.92 -14.95 -0.92
N GLU A 225 4.11 -14.43 0.29
CA GLU A 225 4.37 -15.24 1.49
C GLU A 225 3.15 -16.08 1.91
N GLU A 226 1.93 -15.55 1.80
CA GLU A 226 0.71 -16.33 2.12
C GLU A 226 0.27 -17.23 0.96
N GLY A 227 0.51 -16.82 -0.29
CA GLY A 227 0.10 -17.54 -1.49
C GLY A 227 -1.40 -17.88 -1.48
N VAL A 228 -1.73 -19.16 -1.53
CA VAL A 228 -3.12 -19.66 -1.45
C VAL A 228 -3.80 -19.38 -0.11
N ASN A 229 -3.04 -19.12 0.95
CA ASN A 229 -3.56 -18.82 2.29
C ASN A 229 -3.88 -17.32 2.49
N SER A 230 -3.76 -16.50 1.44
CA SER A 230 -4.04 -15.08 1.55
C SER A 230 -5.48 -14.82 2.00
N ARG A 231 -5.64 -13.82 2.88
CA ARG A 231 -6.95 -13.32 3.30
C ARG A 231 -7.53 -12.29 2.35
N LEU A 232 -6.79 -11.91 1.31
CA LEU A 232 -7.26 -11.01 0.26
C LEU A 232 -7.77 -11.83 -0.91
N ASP A 233 -8.87 -11.39 -1.52
CA ASP A 233 -9.45 -11.99 -2.74
C ASP A 233 -8.79 -11.44 -4.01
N ALA A 234 -8.18 -10.26 -3.92
CA ALA A 234 -7.43 -9.60 -4.97
C ALA A 234 -6.52 -8.52 -4.37
N GLY A 235 -5.59 -7.98 -5.18
CA GLY A 235 -4.75 -6.86 -4.76
C GLY A 235 -4.45 -5.85 -5.85
N CYS A 236 -4.03 -4.66 -5.43
CA CYS A 236 -3.56 -3.59 -6.29
C CYS A 236 -2.33 -2.90 -5.68
N ALA A 237 -1.30 -2.65 -6.48
CA ALA A 237 -0.07 -1.96 -6.05
C ALA A 237 0.19 -0.72 -6.91
N LEU A 238 0.44 0.42 -6.27
CA LEU A 238 0.72 1.69 -6.95
C LEU A 238 2.11 2.18 -6.57
N GLY A 239 2.97 2.40 -7.58
CA GLY A 239 4.32 2.90 -7.38
C GLY A 239 5.22 1.96 -6.57
N CYS A 240 5.02 0.64 -6.67
CA CYS A 240 5.76 -0.31 -5.83
C CYS A 240 7.28 -0.24 -6.09
N PRO A 241 8.13 -0.11 -5.05
CA PRO A 241 9.58 -0.10 -5.14
C PRO A 241 10.17 -1.52 -5.15
N TRP A 242 9.63 -2.38 -6.01
CA TRP A 242 9.85 -3.82 -6.16
C TRP A 242 11.21 -4.39 -5.68
N ASN A 243 12.33 -3.80 -6.14
CA ASN A 243 13.68 -4.17 -5.74
C ASN A 243 14.31 -3.05 -4.91
N LEU A 244 14.37 -3.24 -3.59
CA LEU A 244 14.86 -2.23 -2.66
C LEU A 244 16.37 -1.98 -2.75
N VAL A 245 17.15 -2.97 -3.18
CA VAL A 245 18.60 -2.81 -3.40
C VAL A 245 18.83 -1.83 -4.55
N ASP A 246 18.26 -2.12 -5.72
CA ASP A 246 18.34 -1.25 -6.90
C ASP A 246 17.77 0.14 -6.60
N ASN A 247 16.67 0.24 -5.83
CA ASN A 247 16.09 1.53 -5.47
C ASN A 247 16.99 2.34 -4.52
N SER A 248 17.60 1.70 -3.53
CA SER A 248 18.60 2.32 -2.65
C SER A 248 19.79 2.85 -3.45
N GLU A 249 20.36 2.03 -4.35
CA GLU A 249 21.45 2.43 -5.23
C GLU A 249 21.07 3.62 -6.12
N ASN A 250 19.85 3.63 -6.68
CA ASN A 250 19.36 4.74 -7.51
C ASN A 250 19.20 6.04 -6.72
N LEU A 251 18.70 5.95 -5.49
CA LEU A 251 18.54 7.10 -4.59
C LEU A 251 19.90 7.68 -4.17
N GLU A 252 20.90 6.83 -3.99
CA GLU A 252 22.26 7.23 -3.59
C GLU A 252 23.17 7.59 -4.78
N GLY A 253 22.85 7.12 -5.98
CA GLY A 253 23.73 7.16 -7.15
C GLY A 253 23.98 8.55 -7.77
N SER A 254 23.30 9.60 -7.31
CA SER A 254 23.65 10.97 -7.73
C SER A 254 23.45 11.97 -6.59
N PHE A 255 24.18 13.08 -6.66
CA PHE A 255 24.03 14.20 -5.73
C PHE A 255 22.58 14.72 -5.66
N PHE A 256 21.87 14.79 -6.79
CA PHE A 256 20.48 15.26 -6.81
C PHE A 256 19.53 14.29 -6.09
N TYR A 257 19.53 13.01 -6.47
CA TYR A 257 18.67 11.99 -5.82
C TYR A 257 18.97 11.85 -4.32
N ARG A 258 20.25 11.84 -3.95
CA ARG A 258 20.69 11.70 -2.57
C ARG A 258 20.18 12.87 -1.72
N ASN A 259 20.36 14.10 -2.19
CA ASN A 259 20.05 15.29 -1.38
C ASN A 259 18.57 15.71 -1.41
N ILE A 260 17.80 15.33 -2.44
CA ILE A 260 16.38 15.68 -2.53
C ILE A 260 15.50 14.56 -1.96
N TYR A 261 15.64 13.33 -2.47
CA TYR A 261 14.74 12.24 -2.13
C TYR A 261 15.23 11.45 -0.92
N SER A 262 16.46 10.92 -0.97
CA SER A 262 16.98 10.07 0.12
C SER A 262 17.03 10.82 1.44
N ARG A 263 17.56 12.06 1.46
CA ARG A 263 17.60 12.90 2.66
C ARG A 263 16.24 13.27 3.23
N ALA A 264 15.24 13.45 2.38
CA ALA A 264 13.92 13.80 2.87
C ALA A 264 13.20 12.57 3.46
N MET A 265 13.35 11.40 2.83
CA MET A 265 12.86 10.13 3.40
C MET A 265 13.55 9.82 4.73
N GLY A 266 14.88 9.95 4.81
CA GLY A 266 15.62 9.82 6.07
C GLY A 266 15.19 10.85 7.12
N GLY A 267 14.97 12.11 6.72
CA GLY A 267 14.41 13.15 7.57
C GLY A 267 13.03 12.80 8.13
N ASN A 268 12.14 12.18 7.34
CA ASN A 268 10.83 11.76 7.81
C ASN A 268 10.89 10.63 8.84
N LEU A 269 11.75 9.63 8.63
CA LEU A 269 11.97 8.56 9.61
C LEU A 269 12.60 9.10 10.91
N LEU A 270 13.53 10.05 10.80
CA LEU A 270 14.10 10.72 11.96
C LEU A 270 13.03 11.51 12.74
N LYS A 271 12.14 12.22 12.05
CA LYS A 271 10.99 12.89 12.66
C LYS A 271 10.03 11.90 13.32
N LEU A 272 9.76 10.76 12.68
CA LEU A 272 8.94 9.69 13.24
C LEU A 272 9.53 9.19 14.57
N LEU A 273 10.82 8.84 14.60
CA LEU A 273 11.52 8.47 15.82
C LEU A 273 11.41 9.58 16.89
N SER A 274 11.67 10.82 16.50
CA SER A 274 11.66 11.98 17.40
C SER A 274 10.32 12.19 18.10
N ARG A 275 9.20 12.01 17.38
CA ARG A 275 7.84 12.12 17.93
C ARG A 275 7.56 11.09 19.03
N HIS A 276 8.17 9.91 18.93
CA HIS A 276 7.91 8.78 19.84
C HIS A 276 8.95 8.61 20.94
N LEU A 277 9.96 9.47 21.05
CA LEU A 277 11.01 9.36 22.07
C LEU A 277 10.46 9.29 23.50
N LYS A 278 9.42 10.07 23.81
CA LYS A 278 8.79 10.07 25.14
C LYS A 278 8.13 8.73 25.47
N THR A 279 7.53 8.08 24.47
CA THR A 279 6.90 6.77 24.64
C THR A 279 7.97 5.68 24.73
N LEU A 280 8.96 5.72 23.84
CA LEU A 280 10.10 4.79 23.84
C LEU A 280 10.92 4.84 25.14
N ALA A 281 11.09 6.03 25.74
CA ALA A 281 11.82 6.19 27.00
C ALA A 281 11.12 5.54 28.21
N LYS A 282 9.82 5.25 28.11
CA LYS A 282 9.06 4.52 29.14
C LYS A 282 9.15 3.00 28.97
N LEU A 283 9.64 2.52 27.83
CA LEU A 283 9.78 1.09 27.57
C LEU A 283 11.05 0.54 28.24
N PRO A 284 11.06 -0.75 28.60
CA PRO A 284 12.29 -1.43 29.02
C PRO A 284 13.39 -1.28 27.97
N PRO A 285 14.68 -1.23 28.37
CA PRO A 285 15.79 -1.19 27.43
C PRO A 285 15.72 -2.33 26.41
N SER A 286 15.92 -1.99 25.14
CA SER A 286 15.89 -2.92 24.01
C SER A 286 17.17 -2.81 23.18
N LYS A 287 17.30 -3.66 22.15
CA LYS A 287 18.39 -3.56 21.18
C LYS A 287 18.46 -2.18 20.50
N LEU A 288 17.33 -1.47 20.40
CA LEU A 288 17.27 -0.15 19.80
C LEU A 288 17.80 0.96 20.73
N THR A 289 17.62 0.82 22.06
CA THR A 289 17.95 1.84 23.06
C THR A 289 19.34 2.47 22.90
N PRO A 290 20.45 1.69 22.75
CA PRO A 290 21.78 2.29 22.58
C PRO A 290 21.98 3.00 21.24
N HIS A 291 21.14 2.73 20.23
CA HIS A 291 21.25 3.34 18.90
C HIS A 291 20.45 4.64 18.76
N ILE A 292 19.42 4.86 19.60
CA ILE A 292 18.59 6.07 19.55
C ILE A 292 19.44 7.36 19.56
N PRO A 293 20.39 7.58 20.50
CA PRO A 293 21.21 8.80 20.50
C PRO A 293 22.02 8.98 19.20
N ARG A 294 22.51 7.88 18.62
CA ARG A 294 23.28 7.89 17.38
C ARG A 294 22.42 8.31 16.19
N VAL A 295 21.20 7.79 16.08
CA VAL A 295 20.24 8.18 15.03
C VAL A 295 19.86 9.66 15.17
N LEU A 296 19.57 10.12 16.39
CA LEU A 296 19.19 11.51 16.67
C LEU A 296 20.31 12.52 16.41
N ALA A 297 21.58 12.10 16.51
CA ALA A 297 22.73 12.95 16.21
C ALA A 297 22.93 13.22 14.72
N LEU A 298 22.27 12.47 13.83
CA LEU A 298 22.41 12.63 12.38
C LEU A 298 21.79 13.96 11.91
N ARG A 299 22.57 14.74 11.15
CA ARG A 299 22.10 16.01 10.55
C ARG A 299 21.65 15.78 9.11
N SER A 300 20.34 15.86 8.88
CA SER A 300 19.73 15.61 7.56
C SER A 300 20.19 14.25 6.98
N PRO A 301 19.94 13.12 7.65
CA PRO A 301 20.41 11.83 7.16
C PRO A 301 19.70 11.41 5.88
N THR A 302 20.41 10.68 5.04
CA THR A 302 19.84 9.86 3.96
C THR A 302 19.00 8.72 4.53
N LEU A 303 18.11 8.16 3.69
CA LEU A 303 17.32 6.98 4.07
C LEU A 303 18.22 5.83 4.50
N ARG A 304 19.28 5.55 3.72
CA ARG A 304 20.26 4.51 4.00
C ARG A 304 20.99 4.70 5.33
N GLU A 305 21.33 5.94 5.70
CA GLU A 305 21.97 6.25 6.99
C GLU A 305 21.02 6.01 8.17
N VAL A 306 19.73 6.32 8.01
CA VAL A 306 18.73 5.99 9.04
C VAL A 306 18.54 4.48 9.12
N ASP A 307 18.41 3.78 7.99
CA ASP A 307 18.23 2.34 7.97
C ASP A 307 19.38 1.61 8.66
N ALA A 308 20.63 2.06 8.48
CA ALA A 308 21.82 1.51 9.11
C ALA A 308 21.84 1.60 10.65
N HIS A 309 20.98 2.40 11.26
CA HIS A 309 20.97 2.64 12.70
C HIS A 309 19.60 2.45 13.36
N LEU A 310 18.52 2.39 12.57
CA LEU A 310 17.15 2.22 13.04
C LEU A 310 16.53 0.96 12.45
N THR A 311 16.33 0.93 11.13
CA THR A 311 15.55 -0.10 10.45
C THR A 311 16.20 -1.47 10.58
N ILE A 312 17.52 -1.61 10.39
CA ILE A 312 18.20 -2.90 10.55
C ILE A 312 18.08 -3.48 11.97
N ILE A 313 17.67 -2.70 12.98
CA ILE A 313 17.60 -3.13 14.37
C ILE A 313 16.15 -3.41 14.79
N ALA A 314 15.25 -2.54 14.36
CA ALA A 314 13.90 -2.42 14.89
C ALA A 314 12.84 -2.31 13.79
N GLY A 315 13.12 -2.77 12.57
CA GLY A 315 12.20 -2.67 11.44
C GLY A 315 11.03 -3.67 11.45
N GLY A 316 10.92 -4.54 12.44
CA GLY A 316 9.86 -5.54 12.51
C GLY A 316 10.09 -6.62 13.57
N THR A 317 9.06 -7.45 13.79
CA THR A 317 9.06 -8.50 14.82
C THR A 317 9.59 -9.85 14.33
N SER A 318 9.43 -10.14 13.04
CA SER A 318 9.81 -11.43 12.47
C SER A 318 11.11 -11.33 11.66
N PRO A 319 11.95 -12.37 11.73
CA PRO A 319 13.38 -12.30 11.39
C PRO A 319 13.64 -11.92 9.94
N PRO A 320 14.86 -11.39 9.66
CA PRO A 320 16.08 -11.50 10.49
C PRO A 320 16.60 -10.22 11.18
N PHE A 321 15.82 -9.55 12.04
CA PHE A 321 16.34 -8.44 12.86
C PHE A 321 17.17 -8.91 14.08
N PRO A 322 18.33 -8.31 14.39
CA PRO A 322 18.97 -7.24 13.64
C PRO A 322 19.69 -7.77 12.38
N PHE A 323 19.64 -6.99 11.30
CA PHE A 323 20.42 -7.27 10.09
C PHE A 323 21.87 -6.80 10.24
N PRO A 324 22.84 -7.50 9.62
CA PRO A 324 24.24 -7.06 9.64
C PRO A 324 24.46 -5.73 8.92
N THR A 325 23.82 -5.53 7.78
CA THR A 325 23.93 -4.31 6.97
C THR A 325 22.57 -3.87 6.39
N PRO A 326 22.44 -2.60 5.95
CA PRO A 326 21.27 -2.17 5.17
C PRO A 326 21.06 -2.98 3.89
N ASP A 327 22.12 -3.46 3.24
CA ASP A 327 21.99 -4.24 2.01
C ASP A 327 21.37 -5.61 2.28
N ASP A 328 21.75 -6.27 3.39
CA ASP A 328 21.10 -7.51 3.81
C ASP A 328 19.60 -7.29 4.09
N TYR A 329 19.26 -6.15 4.68
CA TYR A 329 17.87 -5.73 4.90
C TYR A 329 17.13 -5.50 3.58
N TYR A 330 17.71 -4.75 2.64
CA TYR A 330 17.07 -4.45 1.36
C TYR A 330 16.90 -5.70 0.50
N GLU A 331 17.89 -6.59 0.49
CA GLU A 331 17.81 -7.87 -0.22
C GLU A 331 16.73 -8.76 0.39
N TRP A 332 16.66 -8.84 1.73
CA TRP A 332 15.57 -9.56 2.37
C TRP A 332 14.22 -8.95 2.07
N ALA A 333 14.08 -7.61 2.11
CA ALA A 333 12.80 -6.89 2.07
C ALA A 333 12.23 -6.71 0.66
N ARG A 334 12.98 -7.00 -0.42
CA ARG A 334 12.51 -6.88 -1.80
C ARG A 334 11.27 -7.76 -2.07
N SER A 335 10.37 -7.28 -2.92
CA SER A 335 9.10 -7.94 -3.20
C SER A 335 9.04 -8.55 -4.61
N ASP A 336 9.95 -8.19 -5.50
CA ASP A 336 10.04 -8.76 -6.86
C ASP A 336 10.30 -10.27 -6.88
N THR A 337 10.95 -10.82 -5.86
CA THR A 337 11.20 -12.26 -5.71
C THR A 337 9.98 -13.06 -5.23
N HIS A 338 8.85 -12.40 -4.96
CA HIS A 338 7.64 -13.02 -4.43
C HIS A 338 6.47 -12.99 -5.44
N VAL A 339 6.69 -12.45 -6.65
CA VAL A 339 5.65 -12.16 -7.65
C VAL A 339 4.99 -13.44 -8.19
N ASP A 340 5.77 -14.50 -8.38
CA ASP A 340 5.31 -15.82 -8.83
C ASP A 340 4.49 -16.58 -7.77
N GLU A 341 4.65 -16.22 -6.50
CA GLU A 341 3.90 -16.79 -5.39
C GLU A 341 2.54 -16.13 -5.13
N ILE A 342 2.23 -15.02 -5.78
CA ILE A 342 0.90 -14.40 -5.69
C ILE A 342 -0.15 -15.30 -6.35
N LYS A 343 -1.15 -15.77 -5.57
CA LYS A 343 -2.19 -16.69 -6.07
C LYS A 343 -3.56 -16.06 -6.31
N VAL A 344 -3.68 -14.75 -6.10
CA VAL A 344 -4.92 -13.97 -6.31
C VAL A 344 -4.76 -12.97 -7.44
N PRO A 345 -5.83 -12.53 -8.12
CA PRO A 345 -5.75 -11.51 -9.17
C PRO A 345 -5.08 -10.24 -8.64
N PHE A 346 -4.06 -9.77 -9.35
CA PHE A 346 -3.25 -8.65 -8.89
C PHE A 346 -2.93 -7.67 -10.01
N LEU A 347 -3.23 -6.39 -9.78
CA LEU A 347 -2.89 -5.29 -10.69
C LEU A 347 -1.82 -4.40 -10.06
N ALA A 348 -0.70 -4.20 -10.74
CA ALA A 348 0.29 -3.23 -10.34
C ALA A 348 0.43 -2.10 -11.36
N LEU A 349 0.59 -0.86 -10.90
CA LEU A 349 0.82 0.31 -11.74
C LEU A 349 2.10 1.04 -11.31
N ASN A 350 2.99 1.28 -12.28
CA ASN A 350 4.18 2.12 -12.12
C ASN A 350 4.26 3.14 -13.28
N ALA A 351 4.95 4.26 -13.06
CA ALA A 351 5.26 5.22 -14.11
C ALA A 351 6.70 5.04 -14.60
N ALA A 352 6.92 5.09 -15.91
CA ALA A 352 8.24 4.97 -16.50
C ALA A 352 9.15 6.18 -16.22
N ASP A 353 8.55 7.34 -15.88
CA ASP A 353 9.26 8.56 -15.49
C ASP A 353 9.34 8.75 -13.97
N ASP A 354 9.02 7.71 -13.18
CA ASP A 354 9.11 7.73 -11.73
C ASP A 354 10.56 8.03 -11.26
N PRO A 355 10.78 9.09 -10.47
CA PRO A 355 12.11 9.47 -10.00
C PRO A 355 12.61 8.64 -8.81
N ILE A 356 11.72 7.88 -8.15
CA ILE A 356 12.01 7.05 -6.98
C ILE A 356 12.20 5.59 -7.40
N VAL A 357 11.25 5.05 -8.18
CA VAL A 357 11.26 3.63 -8.59
C VAL A 357 11.68 3.51 -10.04
N ARG A 358 12.81 2.83 -10.27
CA ARG A 358 13.40 2.72 -11.62
C ARG A 358 13.58 1.31 -12.13
N THR A 359 13.54 0.32 -11.25
CA THR A 359 13.58 -1.08 -11.64
C THR A 359 12.19 -1.67 -11.48
N LEU A 360 11.67 -2.23 -12.57
CA LEU A 360 10.38 -2.92 -12.61
C LEU A 360 10.58 -4.42 -12.87
N PRO A 361 9.78 -5.31 -12.26
CA PRO A 361 9.96 -6.76 -12.29
C PRO A 361 9.25 -7.37 -13.51
N VAL A 362 9.51 -6.84 -14.71
CA VAL A 362 8.82 -7.26 -15.93
C VAL A 362 8.97 -8.76 -16.16
N GLU A 363 10.18 -9.28 -16.01
CA GLU A 363 10.47 -10.70 -16.20
C GLU A 363 9.72 -11.58 -15.18
N ALA A 364 9.66 -11.17 -13.92
CA ALA A 364 8.92 -11.92 -12.89
C ALA A 364 7.40 -11.85 -13.12
N VAL A 365 6.87 -10.73 -13.59
CA VAL A 365 5.45 -10.57 -13.95
C VAL A 365 5.07 -11.48 -15.11
N VAL A 366 5.91 -11.55 -16.15
CA VAL A 366 5.69 -12.43 -17.31
C VAL A 366 5.72 -13.91 -16.91
N ALA A 367 6.59 -14.29 -15.97
CA ALA A 367 6.69 -15.64 -15.43
C ALA A 367 5.59 -15.97 -14.38
N SER A 368 4.92 -14.96 -13.82
CA SER A 368 3.83 -15.15 -12.86
C SER A 368 2.59 -15.76 -13.53
N LYS A 369 1.53 -16.01 -12.76
CA LYS A 369 0.24 -16.50 -13.29
C LYS A 369 -0.93 -15.55 -13.10
N THR A 370 -0.79 -14.56 -12.23
CA THR A 370 -1.93 -13.81 -11.65
C THR A 370 -1.71 -12.31 -11.63
N VAL A 371 -0.52 -11.83 -12.04
CA VAL A 371 -0.11 -10.43 -11.92
C VAL A 371 -0.09 -9.73 -13.27
N VAL A 372 -0.74 -8.57 -13.37
CA VAL A 372 -0.59 -7.64 -14.49
C VAL A 372 0.14 -6.40 -14.00
N LEU A 373 1.17 -5.98 -14.74
CA LEU A 373 1.89 -4.73 -14.51
C LEU A 373 1.56 -3.73 -15.63
N GLY A 374 0.85 -2.66 -15.28
CA GLY A 374 0.65 -1.51 -16.14
C GLY A 374 1.74 -0.47 -15.95
N VAL A 375 2.48 -0.16 -17.01
CA VAL A 375 3.51 0.88 -17.01
C VAL A 375 3.05 2.07 -17.84
N THR A 376 2.70 3.14 -17.14
CA THR A 376 2.36 4.42 -17.76
C THR A 376 3.63 5.15 -18.22
N PRO A 377 3.63 5.86 -19.36
CA PRO A 377 4.82 6.62 -19.78
C PRO A 377 5.19 7.77 -18.86
N LYS A 378 4.17 8.34 -18.20
CA LYS A 378 4.30 9.49 -17.30
C LYS A 378 3.43 9.27 -16.06
N GLY A 379 3.76 9.96 -14.99
CA GLY A 379 2.97 9.99 -13.75
C GLY A 379 3.80 10.34 -12.53
N GLY A 380 5.13 10.23 -12.61
CA GLY A 380 6.00 10.32 -11.45
C GLY A 380 5.68 9.25 -10.39
N HIS A 381 6.30 9.39 -9.23
CA HIS A 381 5.94 8.62 -8.05
C HIS A 381 4.63 9.12 -7.44
N LEU A 382 3.57 8.31 -7.54
CA LEU A 382 2.22 8.55 -6.97
C LEU A 382 1.49 9.82 -7.43
N GLY A 383 1.98 10.49 -8.47
CA GLY A 383 1.38 11.72 -9.01
C GLY A 383 0.16 11.43 -9.87
N TRP A 384 0.38 10.88 -11.07
CA TRP A 384 -0.63 10.61 -12.11
C TRP A 384 -1.67 11.73 -12.27
N PHE A 385 -1.25 12.98 -12.16
CA PHE A 385 -2.14 14.13 -12.26
C PHE A 385 -2.62 14.33 -13.70
N GLU A 386 -3.91 14.62 -13.89
CA GLU A 386 -4.48 14.95 -15.19
C GLU A 386 -5.28 16.26 -15.12
N GLY A 387 -5.34 16.97 -16.25
CA GLY A 387 -6.12 18.21 -16.36
C GLY A 387 -5.71 19.28 -15.34
N GLY A 388 -6.69 20.05 -14.87
CA GLY A 388 -6.51 21.11 -13.88
C GLY A 388 -5.89 22.40 -14.41
N SER A 389 -6.15 23.50 -13.70
CA SER A 389 -5.62 24.83 -14.01
C SER A 389 -4.58 25.24 -12.97
N PRO A 390 -3.43 25.82 -13.35
CA PRO A 390 -2.43 26.28 -12.38
C PRO A 390 -2.93 27.46 -11.52
N TRP A 391 -4.02 28.11 -11.96
CA TRP A 391 -4.59 29.29 -11.30
C TRP A 391 -5.67 28.95 -10.27
N ASN A 392 -6.21 27.73 -10.29
CA ASN A 392 -7.28 27.33 -9.36
C ASN A 392 -6.71 26.54 -8.17
N ARG A 393 -6.17 27.27 -7.18
CA ARG A 393 -5.60 26.66 -5.96
C ARG A 393 -6.62 25.94 -5.08
N LYS A 394 -7.92 26.18 -5.26
CA LYS A 394 -8.99 25.51 -4.49
C LYS A 394 -9.35 24.13 -5.05
N GLN A 395 -9.01 23.87 -6.32
CA GLN A 395 -9.26 22.59 -6.98
C GLN A 395 -7.96 22.11 -7.64
N PRO A 396 -7.09 21.41 -6.87
CA PRO A 396 -5.91 20.80 -7.44
C PRO A 396 -6.29 19.81 -8.56
N PRO A 397 -5.39 19.52 -9.51
CA PRO A 397 -5.66 18.57 -10.58
C PRO A 397 -6.04 17.20 -10.00
N PRO A 398 -7.06 16.52 -10.53
CA PRO A 398 -7.39 15.16 -10.13
C PRO A 398 -6.27 14.19 -10.51
N ARG A 399 -6.26 13.02 -9.87
CA ARG A 399 -5.37 11.92 -10.24
C ARG A 399 -6.10 10.97 -11.18
N TRP A 400 -5.53 10.77 -12.36
CA TRP A 400 -6.02 9.82 -13.35
C TRP A 400 -6.06 8.39 -12.79
N VAL A 401 -5.05 8.00 -12.01
CA VAL A 401 -4.92 6.63 -11.46
C VAL A 401 -6.12 6.20 -10.63
N LYS A 402 -6.90 7.15 -10.12
CA LYS A 402 -8.18 6.89 -9.45
C LYS A 402 -9.14 6.06 -10.29
N LYS A 403 -9.25 6.38 -11.59
CA LYS A 403 -10.19 5.71 -12.50
C LYS A 403 -9.91 4.21 -12.65
N PRO A 404 -8.71 3.77 -13.12
CA PRO A 404 -8.44 2.35 -13.28
C PRO A 404 -8.40 1.59 -11.95
N VAL A 405 -8.06 2.24 -10.83
CA VAL A 405 -8.07 1.60 -9.51
C VAL A 405 -9.48 1.34 -9.01
N VAL A 406 -10.38 2.33 -9.13
CA VAL A 406 -11.80 2.16 -8.77
C VAL A 406 -12.47 1.11 -9.66
N GLU A 407 -12.17 1.13 -10.97
CA GLU A 407 -12.61 0.11 -11.94
C GLU A 407 -12.13 -1.29 -11.53
N TRP A 408 -10.85 -1.43 -11.17
CA TRP A 408 -10.27 -2.69 -10.70
C TRP A 408 -10.94 -3.18 -9.42
N VAL A 409 -11.10 -2.31 -8.41
CA VAL A 409 -11.76 -2.63 -7.14
C VAL A 409 -13.20 -3.06 -7.38
N TRP A 410 -13.94 -2.40 -8.27
CA TRP A 410 -15.28 -2.84 -8.65
C TRP A 410 -15.25 -4.23 -9.32
N ALA A 411 -14.36 -4.43 -10.31
CA ALA A 411 -14.26 -5.68 -11.05
C ALA A 411 -13.94 -6.87 -10.12
N THR A 412 -13.02 -6.69 -9.17
CA THR A 412 -12.63 -7.78 -8.27
C THR A 412 -13.69 -8.11 -7.23
N ASN A 413 -14.63 -7.20 -6.98
CA ASN A 413 -15.67 -7.41 -5.96
C ASN A 413 -17.03 -7.79 -6.55
N GLU A 414 -17.41 -7.26 -7.72
CA GLU A 414 -18.69 -7.58 -8.37
C GLU A 414 -18.58 -8.71 -9.41
N VAL A 415 -17.47 -8.76 -10.17
CA VAL A 415 -17.33 -9.68 -11.31
C VAL A 415 -16.68 -10.99 -10.89
N LEU A 416 -15.59 -10.94 -10.12
CA LEU A 416 -14.93 -12.16 -9.64
C LEU A 416 -15.80 -12.95 -8.67
N VAL A 417 -15.94 -14.25 -8.90
CA VAL A 417 -16.56 -15.16 -7.92
C VAL A 417 -15.61 -15.35 -6.75
N LYS A 418 -16.09 -15.13 -5.51
CA LYS A 418 -15.31 -15.41 -4.29
C LYS A 418 -14.99 -16.90 -4.27
N GLN A 419 -13.71 -17.24 -4.28
CA GLN A 419 -13.31 -18.64 -4.13
C GLN A 419 -13.50 -19.04 -2.66
N PRO A 420 -14.10 -20.21 -2.38
CA PRO A 420 -14.12 -20.75 -1.02
C PRO A 420 -12.67 -20.94 -0.56
N ARG A 421 -12.34 -20.42 0.62
CA ARG A 421 -11.01 -20.57 1.19
C ARG A 421 -10.96 -21.88 1.97
N GLU A 422 -9.86 -22.62 1.87
CA GLU A 422 -9.49 -23.55 2.93
C GLU A 422 -9.09 -22.69 4.12
N VAL A 423 -10.06 -22.48 4.97
CA VAL A 423 -10.03 -21.49 6.03
C VAL A 423 -8.95 -21.87 7.06
N ARG A 424 -7.88 -21.06 7.19
CA ARG A 424 -6.95 -21.05 8.34
C ARG A 424 -7.55 -20.34 9.57
N ASP A 425 -8.87 -20.24 9.67
CA ASP A 425 -9.57 -19.45 10.69
C ASP A 425 -9.70 -20.19 12.02
N GLU A 426 -8.64 -20.89 12.41
CA GLU A 426 -8.52 -21.37 13.77
C GLU A 426 -7.87 -20.28 14.60
N TRP A 427 -8.70 -19.38 15.13
CA TRP A 427 -8.29 -18.44 16.16
C TRP A 427 -8.46 -19.07 17.55
N ALA A 428 -7.49 -18.84 18.42
CA ALA A 428 -7.58 -19.17 19.84
C ALA A 428 -7.63 -17.90 20.66
N LEU A 429 -8.56 -17.82 21.60
CA LEU A 429 -8.51 -16.84 22.68
C LEU A 429 -7.47 -17.32 23.69
N ASP A 430 -6.46 -16.50 23.92
CA ASP A 430 -5.54 -16.64 25.05
C ASP A 430 -6.23 -16.01 26.27
N GLU A 431 -6.76 -16.84 27.17
CA GLU A 431 -7.56 -16.37 28.32
C GLU A 431 -6.74 -15.55 29.32
N GLU A 432 -5.43 -15.75 29.38
CA GLU A 432 -4.54 -15.05 30.32
C GLU A 432 -4.27 -13.61 29.87
N SER A 433 -3.96 -13.43 28.58
CA SER A 433 -3.59 -12.13 28.01
C SER A 433 -4.77 -11.37 27.38
N GLY A 434 -5.84 -12.10 27.05
CA GLY A 434 -7.02 -11.60 26.33
C GLY A 434 -6.78 -11.39 24.83
N PHE A 435 -5.70 -11.94 24.28
CA PHE A 435 -5.40 -11.86 22.85
C PHE A 435 -6.17 -12.91 22.06
N ILE A 436 -6.57 -12.55 20.84
CA ILE A 436 -7.03 -13.49 19.84
C ILE A 436 -5.83 -13.78 18.92
N LEU A 437 -5.35 -15.02 18.93
CA LEU A 437 -4.14 -15.46 18.23
C LEU A 437 -4.47 -16.44 17.11
N GLU A 438 -3.68 -16.44 16.03
CA GLU A 438 -3.68 -17.55 15.07
C GLU A 438 -3.07 -18.80 15.71
N LYS A 439 -3.75 -19.95 15.65
CA LYS A 439 -3.29 -21.18 16.31
C LYS A 439 -1.87 -21.61 15.90
N ASP A 440 -1.55 -21.54 14.62
CA ASP A 440 -0.26 -21.95 14.08
C ASP A 440 0.82 -20.86 14.15
N ARG A 441 0.42 -19.60 14.38
CA ARG A 441 1.29 -18.43 14.38
C ARG A 441 0.97 -17.53 15.56
N ARG A 442 1.39 -17.94 16.76
CA ARG A 442 1.10 -17.19 18.00
C ARG A 442 1.64 -15.75 18.06
N HIS A 443 2.61 -15.40 17.19
CA HIS A 443 3.09 -14.03 17.04
C HIS A 443 2.15 -13.14 16.20
N ILE A 444 1.19 -13.75 15.50
CA ILE A 444 0.12 -13.08 14.76
C ILE A 444 -1.16 -13.14 15.59
N GLY A 445 -1.65 -11.99 15.98
CA GLY A 445 -2.86 -11.87 16.78
C GLY A 445 -3.09 -10.46 17.24
N PHE A 446 -4.25 -10.21 17.83
CA PHE A 446 -4.65 -8.87 18.21
C PHE A 446 -5.45 -8.87 19.52
N LYS A 447 -5.41 -7.73 20.18
CA LYS A 447 -6.32 -7.34 21.25
C LYS A 447 -6.85 -5.94 20.92
N VAL A 448 -8.17 -5.76 20.87
CA VAL A 448 -8.74 -4.42 20.66
C VAL A 448 -8.47 -3.59 21.91
N LEU A 449 -7.96 -2.37 21.73
CA LEU A 449 -7.69 -1.43 22.82
C LEU A 449 -8.87 -0.45 22.96
N ASP A 450 -9.18 -0.03 24.18
CA ASP A 450 -10.32 0.85 24.52
C ASP A 450 -10.12 2.33 24.14
N LEU A 451 -9.53 2.59 22.98
CA LEU A 451 -9.23 3.94 22.48
C LEU A 451 -9.79 4.08 21.07
N ASP A 452 -11.09 4.40 21.00
CA ASP A 452 -11.75 4.81 19.77
C ASP A 452 -11.58 6.32 19.57
N GLY A 453 -11.33 6.73 18.33
CA GLY A 453 -11.15 8.15 17.98
C GLY A 453 -11.62 8.46 16.57
N ILE A 454 -12.19 9.65 16.39
CA ILE A 454 -12.54 10.17 15.06
C ILE A 454 -11.30 10.81 14.46
N VAL A 455 -10.93 10.39 13.24
CA VAL A 455 -9.81 10.96 12.48
C VAL A 455 -10.38 11.67 11.25
N VAL A 456 -10.11 12.96 11.14
CA VAL A 456 -10.45 13.76 9.95
C VAL A 456 -9.25 13.71 9.00
N GLY A 457 -9.37 13.04 7.86
CA GLY A 457 -8.24 12.79 6.95
C GLY A 457 -7.58 14.04 6.37
N THR A 458 -8.31 15.17 6.29
CA THR A 458 -7.79 16.45 5.82
C THR A 458 -7.06 17.26 6.90
N ALA A 459 -7.26 16.92 8.18
CA ALA A 459 -6.70 17.63 9.33
C ALA A 459 -5.31 17.10 9.75
N GLY A 460 -4.51 16.61 8.79
CA GLY A 460 -3.26 15.88 9.03
C GLY A 460 -2.30 16.50 10.04
N GLU A 461 -1.41 15.67 10.60
CA GLU A 461 -0.31 16.14 11.45
C GLU A 461 0.56 17.10 10.65
N ALA A 462 0.54 18.39 11.00
CA ALA A 462 1.26 19.42 10.26
C ALA A 462 2.78 19.13 10.21
N GLU A 463 3.37 19.37 9.02
CA GLU A 463 4.80 19.65 8.72
C GLU A 463 5.76 18.49 8.30
N GLY A 464 5.78 18.22 6.98
CA GLY A 464 6.92 17.59 6.31
C GLY A 464 6.83 17.62 4.78
N VAL A 465 7.90 18.03 4.09
CA VAL A 465 7.90 18.27 2.63
C VAL A 465 7.82 16.98 1.79
N LEU A 466 7.98 15.77 2.37
CA LEU A 466 7.95 14.50 1.64
C LEU A 466 7.30 13.31 2.42
N GLN A 467 6.34 13.53 3.32
CA GLN A 467 5.62 12.42 3.98
C GLN A 467 4.83 11.58 2.95
N GLY A 468 4.82 10.26 3.13
CA GLY A 468 3.99 9.35 2.34
C GLY A 468 4.54 8.90 0.99
N LEU A 469 5.73 9.35 0.55
CA LEU A 469 6.39 8.83 -0.66
C LEU A 469 6.98 7.44 -0.47
#